data_AF-A0A8B8U620-F1
#
_entry.id   AF-A0A8B8U620-F1
#
_cell.length_a   1.000
_cell.length_b   1.000
_cell.length_c   1.000
_cell.angle_alpha   90.00
_cell.angle_beta   90.00
_cell.angle_gamma   90.00
#
_symmetry.space_group_name_H-M   'P 1'
#
loop_
_entity.id
_entity.type
_entity.pdbx_description
1 polymer ?
#
loop_
_entity_poly.entity_id
_entity_poly.type
_entity_poly.pdbx_seq_one_letter_code
_entity_poly.pdbx_strand_id
1 'polypeptide(L)'
;MAALQKSVSSILTGTLAASCLLLIALSVLGGEAVPVSSPCRLDKSRFQEPYIINRTFTLAKEASLADNNTDVRLVGNKLFQGINQMKERCYLLKQVLNFTVEEVLFPYSDRFQPYMQEVLPFLAKLSRQLSQCHIEGDDQHIQRNMQNLKDTVKKLGEGGEIKVIGELDLLFISLRNECTSPQ
;
A
#
# COMPACT_ATOMS: atom_id res chain seq x y z
N MET A 1 -54.04 -57.94 6.94
CA MET A 1 -52.59 -57.95 7.18
C MET A 1 -51.99 -56.83 6.32
N ALA A 2 -51.54 -55.74 6.94
CA ALA A 2 -50.92 -54.62 6.25
C ALA A 2 -49.46 -54.52 6.70
N ALA A 3 -48.55 -54.83 5.80
CA ALA A 3 -47.11 -54.73 6.02
C ALA A 3 -46.52 -53.95 4.86
N LEU A 4 -46.39 -52.61 4.99
CA LEU A 4 -45.42 -51.84 4.20
C LEU A 4 -45.33 -50.37 4.65
N GLN A 5 -44.71 -50.06 5.79
CA GLN A 5 -44.37 -48.65 6.05
C GLN A 5 -43.32 -48.39 7.15
N LYS A 6 -42.13 -49.02 7.07
CA LYS A 6 -41.05 -48.69 8.04
C LYS A 6 -39.62 -48.65 7.51
N SER A 7 -39.40 -48.78 6.19
CA SER A 7 -38.05 -48.91 5.64
C SER A 7 -37.42 -47.59 5.14
N VAL A 8 -38.23 -46.60 4.74
CA VAL A 8 -37.71 -45.41 4.03
C VAL A 8 -37.06 -44.38 4.97
N SER A 9 -37.46 -44.34 6.24
CA SER A 9 -36.99 -43.32 7.20
C SER A 9 -35.59 -43.59 7.77
N SER A 10 -35.10 -44.84 7.72
CA SER A 10 -33.83 -45.23 8.33
C SER A 10 -32.61 -45.01 7.43
N ILE A 11 -32.81 -44.95 6.11
CA ILE A 11 -31.71 -44.73 5.14
C ILE A 11 -31.42 -43.24 4.97
N LEU A 12 -32.47 -42.39 5.03
CA LEU A 12 -32.34 -40.95 4.88
C LEU A 12 -31.65 -40.27 6.07
N THR A 13 -31.79 -40.83 7.27
CA THR A 13 -31.20 -40.31 8.50
C THR A 13 -29.71 -40.62 8.63
N GLY A 14 -29.26 -41.77 8.07
CA GLY A 14 -27.85 -42.16 8.09
C GLY A 14 -26.96 -41.33 7.15
N THR A 15 -27.47 -40.93 5.98
CA THR A 15 -26.71 -40.11 5.01
C THR A 15 -26.56 -38.66 5.44
N LEU A 16 -27.59 -38.07 6.06
CA LEU A 16 -27.54 -36.71 6.62
C LEU A 16 -26.55 -36.59 7.79
N ALA A 17 -26.49 -37.59 8.66
CA ALA A 17 -25.55 -37.59 9.80
C ALA A 17 -24.09 -37.66 9.34
N ALA A 18 -23.80 -38.50 8.33
CA ALA A 18 -22.45 -38.61 7.75
C ALA A 18 -22.02 -37.33 7.02
N SER A 19 -22.94 -36.65 6.32
CA SER A 19 -22.65 -35.36 5.66
C SER A 19 -22.38 -34.23 6.65
N CYS A 20 -23.10 -34.20 7.78
CA CYS A 20 -22.88 -33.21 8.83
C CYS A 20 -21.52 -33.40 9.51
N LEU A 21 -21.11 -34.64 9.76
CA LEU A 21 -19.79 -34.94 10.34
C LEU A 21 -18.63 -34.57 9.40
N LEU A 22 -18.79 -34.75 8.08
CA LEU A 22 -17.81 -34.29 7.09
C LEU A 22 -17.66 -32.76 7.06
N LEU A 23 -18.77 -32.02 7.15
CA LEU A 23 -18.74 -30.55 7.20
C LEU A 23 -18.10 -30.02 8.50
N ILE A 24 -18.35 -30.70 9.62
CA ILE A 24 -17.71 -30.38 10.91
C ILE A 24 -16.21 -30.71 10.86
N ALA A 25 -15.82 -31.85 10.27
CA ALA A 25 -14.41 -32.19 10.08
C ALA A 25 -13.69 -31.20 9.16
N LEU A 26 -14.32 -30.74 8.07
CA LEU A 26 -13.81 -29.71 7.17
C LEU A 26 -13.71 -28.32 7.81
N SER A 27 -14.52 -28.02 8.82
CA SER A 27 -14.45 -26.74 9.55
C SER A 27 -13.44 -26.77 10.70
N VAL A 28 -13.09 -27.96 11.21
CA VAL A 28 -12.00 -28.16 12.20
C VAL A 28 -10.63 -28.26 11.52
N LEU A 29 -10.59 -28.76 10.28
CA LEU A 29 -9.46 -28.57 9.36
C LEU A 29 -9.47 -27.10 8.90
N GLY A 30 -9.10 -26.20 9.81
CA GLY A 30 -8.82 -24.81 9.50
C GLY A 30 -7.74 -24.77 8.44
N GLY A 31 -8.14 -24.77 7.18
CA GLY A 31 -7.31 -24.30 6.09
C GLY A 31 -7.04 -22.84 6.41
N GLU A 32 -5.83 -22.54 6.87
CA GLU A 32 -5.30 -21.18 6.78
C GLU A 32 -5.43 -20.83 5.30
N ALA A 33 -6.44 -20.02 4.98
CA ALA A 33 -6.52 -19.39 3.69
C ALA A 33 -5.26 -18.54 3.61
N VAL A 34 -4.24 -19.05 2.91
CA VAL A 34 -3.02 -18.29 2.62
C VAL A 34 -3.53 -16.99 2.01
N PRO A 35 -3.28 -15.84 2.64
CA PRO A 35 -3.76 -14.59 2.10
C PRO A 35 -3.23 -14.49 0.68
N VAL A 36 -4.13 -14.24 -0.29
CA VAL A 36 -3.74 -14.01 -1.67
C VAL A 36 -2.87 -12.75 -1.66
N SER A 37 -1.56 -12.94 -1.53
CA SER A 37 -0.60 -11.85 -1.45
C SER A 37 -0.48 -11.28 -2.86
N SER A 38 -0.90 -10.04 -3.03
CA SER A 38 -0.65 -9.35 -4.28
C SER A 38 0.83 -8.94 -4.31
N PRO A 39 1.52 -9.09 -5.45
CA PRO A 39 2.89 -8.59 -5.57
C PRO A 39 2.88 -7.07 -5.39
N CYS A 40 3.91 -6.52 -4.74
CA CYS A 40 4.10 -5.07 -4.64
C CYS A 40 4.42 -4.49 -6.00
N ARG A 41 3.37 -4.09 -6.73
CA ARG A 41 3.46 -3.66 -8.12
C ARG A 41 2.35 -2.67 -8.46
N LEU A 42 2.69 -1.72 -9.33
CA LEU A 42 1.77 -0.77 -9.94
C LEU A 42 1.80 -0.94 -11.47
N ASP A 43 0.67 -0.60 -12.10
CA ASP A 43 0.57 -0.56 -13.54
C ASP A 43 1.35 0.64 -14.10
N LYS A 44 2.22 0.38 -15.09
CA LYS A 44 3.05 1.40 -15.73
C LYS A 44 2.22 2.52 -16.38
N SER A 45 1.02 2.22 -16.87
CA SER A 45 0.11 3.21 -17.48
C SER A 45 -0.25 4.35 -16.53
N ARG A 46 -0.29 4.11 -15.21
CA ARG A 46 -0.53 5.14 -14.19
C ARG A 46 0.51 6.25 -14.17
N PHE A 47 1.70 5.98 -14.71
CA PHE A 47 2.82 6.90 -14.76
C PHE A 47 3.07 7.46 -16.17
N GLN A 48 2.14 7.25 -17.11
CA GLN A 48 2.23 7.71 -18.49
C GLN A 48 1.20 8.80 -18.81
N GLU A 49 0.26 9.09 -17.91
CA GLU A 49 -0.75 10.14 -18.08
C GLU A 49 -0.11 11.53 -17.93
N PRO A 50 0.11 12.31 -19.01
CA PRO A 50 0.92 13.54 -18.92
C PRO A 50 0.30 14.60 -18.02
N TYR A 51 -1.03 14.63 -17.95
CA TYR A 51 -1.78 15.57 -17.14
C TYR A 51 -1.45 15.42 -15.65
N ILE A 52 -1.60 14.22 -15.08
CA ILE A 52 -1.36 14.01 -13.65
C ILE A 52 0.13 14.11 -13.29
N ILE A 53 1.02 13.75 -14.21
CA ILE A 53 2.47 13.95 -14.07
C ILE A 53 2.75 15.45 -13.90
N ASN A 54 2.26 16.28 -14.82
CA ASN A 54 2.47 17.72 -14.75
C ASN A 54 1.86 18.34 -13.49
N ARG A 55 0.66 17.90 -13.08
CA ARG A 55 0.02 18.37 -11.83
C ARG A 55 0.84 17.99 -10.60
N THR A 56 1.35 16.76 -10.53
CA THR A 56 2.18 16.28 -9.42
C THR A 56 3.48 17.08 -9.33
N PHE A 57 4.15 17.30 -10.45
CA PHE A 57 5.41 18.05 -10.50
C PHE A 57 5.20 19.54 -10.20
N THR A 58 4.07 20.11 -10.62
CA THR A 58 3.74 21.49 -10.30
C THR A 58 3.42 21.64 -8.82
N LEU A 59 2.66 20.72 -8.21
CA LEU A 59 2.43 20.70 -6.77
C LEU A 59 3.74 20.64 -5.98
N ALA A 60 4.64 19.72 -6.35
CA ALA A 60 5.95 19.60 -5.75
C ALA A 60 6.73 20.92 -5.85
N LYS A 61 6.73 21.54 -7.04
CA LYS A 61 7.39 22.82 -7.27
C LYS A 61 6.83 23.92 -6.36
N GLU A 62 5.51 24.11 -6.33
CA GLU A 62 4.86 25.13 -5.48
C GLU A 62 5.19 24.95 -3.99
N ALA A 63 5.18 23.72 -3.49
CA ALA A 63 5.54 23.44 -2.11
C ALA A 63 7.04 23.65 -1.84
N SER A 64 7.91 23.27 -2.77
CA SER A 64 9.36 23.47 -2.63
C SER A 64 9.77 24.94 -2.56
N LEU A 65 8.99 25.86 -3.15
CA LEU A 65 9.21 27.31 -3.01
C LEU A 65 8.96 27.81 -1.58
N ALA A 66 8.15 27.09 -0.80
CA ALA A 66 7.89 27.37 0.61
C ALA A 66 8.81 26.57 1.56
N ASP A 67 9.64 25.66 1.02
CA ASP A 67 10.60 24.87 1.76
C ASP A 67 11.95 25.61 1.86
N ASN A 68 12.23 26.15 3.04
CA ASN A 68 13.46 26.90 3.28
C ASN A 68 14.67 26.01 3.61
N ASN A 69 14.49 24.69 3.72
CA ASN A 69 15.56 23.78 4.11
C ASN A 69 16.17 23.10 2.88
N THR A 70 17.37 23.49 2.49
CA THR A 70 18.08 22.87 1.36
C THR A 70 18.98 21.70 1.74
N ASP A 71 19.23 21.52 3.04
CA ASP A 71 20.26 20.60 3.55
C ASP A 71 19.74 19.16 3.69
N VAL A 72 18.43 19.02 3.88
CA VAL A 72 17.77 17.74 4.09
C VAL A 72 16.95 17.36 2.87
N ARG A 73 17.27 16.18 2.33
CA ARG A 73 16.50 15.50 1.29
C ARG A 73 15.86 14.24 1.88
N LEU A 74 14.54 14.10 1.76
CA LEU A 74 13.77 12.98 2.33
C LEU A 74 13.77 11.76 1.40
N VAL A 75 13.45 11.96 0.12
CA VAL A 75 13.39 10.93 -0.91
C VAL A 75 14.69 10.93 -1.71
N GLY A 76 15.59 10.03 -1.34
CA GLY A 76 16.88 9.86 -2.00
C GLY A 76 17.58 8.58 -1.58
N ASN A 77 18.87 8.44 -1.94
CA ASN A 77 19.62 7.19 -1.76
C ASN A 77 19.62 6.66 -0.31
N LYS A 78 19.61 7.56 0.68
CA LYS A 78 19.56 7.18 2.11
C LYS A 78 18.29 6.41 2.48
N LEU A 79 17.16 6.72 1.83
CA LEU A 79 15.89 6.02 2.06
C LEU A 79 16.00 4.53 1.70
N PHE A 80 16.78 4.19 0.68
CA PHE A 80 16.96 2.81 0.20
C PHE A 80 18.22 2.13 0.77
N GLN A 81 18.88 2.73 1.75
CA GLN A 81 20.12 2.20 2.28
C GLN A 81 19.92 0.79 2.86
N GLY A 82 20.71 -0.17 2.37
CA GLY A 82 20.60 -1.57 2.77
C GLY A 82 19.45 -2.35 2.12
N ILE A 83 18.70 -1.74 1.19
CA ILE A 83 17.58 -2.38 0.48
C ILE A 83 17.97 -2.56 -0.98
N ASN A 84 18.30 -3.80 -1.35
CA ASN A 84 18.81 -4.13 -2.69
C ASN A 84 17.72 -4.69 -3.61
N GLN A 85 16.72 -5.38 -3.07
CA GLN A 85 15.71 -6.04 -3.87
C GLN A 85 14.63 -5.05 -4.31
N MET A 86 14.27 -5.05 -5.60
CA MET A 86 13.23 -4.16 -6.12
C MET A 86 11.87 -4.35 -5.42
N LYS A 87 11.49 -5.61 -5.12
CA LYS A 87 10.24 -5.90 -4.38
C LYS A 87 10.21 -5.21 -3.02
N GLU A 88 11.32 -5.24 -2.29
CA GLU A 88 11.46 -4.55 -1.00
C GLU A 88 11.46 -3.02 -1.16
N ARG A 89 12.08 -2.48 -2.20
CA ARG A 89 12.05 -1.04 -2.49
C ARG A 89 10.65 -0.54 -2.80
N CYS A 90 9.89 -1.29 -3.59
CA CYS A 90 8.49 -0.96 -3.83
C CYS A 90 7.65 -1.07 -2.54
N TYR A 91 7.92 -2.08 -1.70
CA TYR A 91 7.26 -2.21 -0.40
C TYR A 91 7.60 -1.04 0.55
N LEU A 92 8.86 -0.58 0.59
CA LEU A 92 9.21 0.65 1.31
C LEU A 92 8.42 1.84 0.77
N LEU A 93 8.35 2.00 -0.54
CA LEU A 93 7.63 3.12 -1.17
C LEU A 93 6.12 3.06 -0.95
N LYS A 94 5.53 1.87 -0.77
CA LYS A 94 4.16 1.73 -0.26
C LYS A 94 4.04 2.41 1.11
N GLN A 95 4.94 2.11 2.04
CA GLN A 95 4.90 2.68 3.39
C GLN A 95 5.09 4.20 3.37
N VAL A 96 6.02 4.69 2.54
CA VAL A 96 6.24 6.13 2.33
C VAL A 96 5.00 6.78 1.74
N LEU A 97 4.41 6.20 0.69
CA LEU A 97 3.21 6.71 0.04
C LEU A 97 2.02 6.78 1.00
N ASN A 98 1.81 5.75 1.84
CA ASN A 98 0.74 5.74 2.84
C ASN A 98 0.93 6.87 3.84
N PHE A 99 2.15 7.01 4.39
CA PHE A 99 2.49 8.11 5.29
C PHE A 99 2.27 9.47 4.62
N THR A 100 2.75 9.66 3.39
CA THR A 100 2.56 10.90 2.64
C THR A 100 1.08 11.21 2.46
N VAL A 101 0.25 10.24 2.07
CA VAL A 101 -1.19 10.48 1.86
C VAL A 101 -1.91 10.81 3.17
N GLU A 102 -1.72 9.99 4.21
CA GLU A 102 -2.52 10.05 5.43
C GLU A 102 -2.05 11.14 6.40
N GLU A 103 -0.73 11.25 6.60
CA GLU A 103 -0.16 12.14 7.61
C GLU A 103 0.28 13.49 7.05
N VAL A 104 0.42 13.64 5.72
CA VAL A 104 0.88 14.90 5.10
C VAL A 104 -0.12 15.52 4.14
N LEU A 105 -0.56 14.81 3.10
CA LEU A 105 -1.40 15.43 2.08
C LEU A 105 -2.83 15.67 2.57
N PHE A 106 -3.39 14.74 3.34
CA PHE A 106 -4.75 14.89 3.86
C PHE A 106 -4.91 16.10 4.80
N PRO A 107 -4.01 16.34 5.78
CA PRO A 107 -4.06 17.57 6.59
C PRO A 107 -3.88 18.87 5.79
N TYR A 108 -3.25 18.80 4.61
CA TYR A 108 -2.99 19.94 3.72
C TYR A 108 -3.95 19.99 2.53
N SER A 109 -5.08 19.27 2.57
CA SER A 109 -6.00 19.13 1.43
C SER A 109 -6.48 20.46 0.86
N ASP A 110 -6.55 21.50 1.70
CA ASP A 110 -7.08 22.82 1.34
C ASP A 110 -5.97 23.79 0.88
N ARG A 111 -4.69 23.40 0.97
CA ARG A 111 -3.52 24.17 0.52
C ARG A 111 -3.09 23.74 -0.89
N PHE A 112 -2.25 24.56 -1.53
CA PHE A 112 -1.66 24.27 -2.84
C PHE A 112 -2.67 23.94 -3.95
N GLN A 113 -3.80 24.64 -3.93
CA GLN A 113 -4.84 24.51 -4.95
C GLN A 113 -4.39 25.14 -6.29
N PRO A 114 -4.88 24.62 -7.43
CA PRO A 114 -5.80 23.47 -7.58
C PRO A 114 -5.11 22.10 -7.53
N TYR A 115 -3.78 22.06 -7.47
CA TYR A 115 -3.02 20.84 -7.70
C TYR A 115 -3.24 19.77 -6.62
N MET A 116 -3.38 20.18 -5.36
CA MET A 116 -3.66 19.26 -4.25
C MET A 116 -4.95 18.46 -4.46
N GLN A 117 -6.03 19.13 -4.88
CA GLN A 117 -7.33 18.49 -5.13
C GLN A 117 -7.26 17.39 -6.19
N GLU A 118 -6.33 17.50 -7.14
CA GLU A 118 -6.17 16.54 -8.23
C GLU A 118 -5.17 15.43 -7.89
N VAL A 119 -4.06 15.77 -7.23
CA VAL A 119 -2.95 14.85 -6.96
C VAL A 119 -3.24 13.93 -5.77
N LEU A 120 -3.87 14.43 -4.70
CA LEU A 120 -4.17 13.62 -3.51
C LEU A 120 -5.04 12.40 -3.86
N PRO A 121 -6.18 12.51 -4.57
CA PRO A 121 -6.98 11.35 -4.94
C PRO A 121 -6.24 10.34 -5.82
N PHE A 122 -5.34 10.82 -6.69
CA PHE A 122 -4.51 9.96 -7.51
C PHE A 122 -3.52 9.15 -6.67
N LEU A 123 -2.78 9.79 -5.76
CA LEU A 123 -1.83 9.11 -4.87
C LEU A 123 -2.53 8.16 -3.89
N ALA A 124 -3.70 8.55 -3.37
CA ALA A 124 -4.54 7.68 -2.54
C ALA A 124 -4.99 6.42 -3.30
N LYS A 125 -5.27 6.55 -4.61
CA LYS A 125 -5.57 5.38 -5.46
C LYS A 125 -4.37 4.44 -5.60
N LEU A 126 -3.16 4.97 -5.79
CA LEU A 126 -1.94 4.16 -5.84
C LEU A 126 -1.67 3.46 -4.50
N SER A 127 -1.83 4.17 -3.38
CA SER A 127 -1.72 3.63 -2.02
C SER A 127 -2.67 2.44 -1.82
N ARG A 128 -3.94 2.60 -2.19
CA ARG A 128 -4.93 1.52 -2.12
C ARG A 128 -4.56 0.32 -3.00
N GLN A 129 -4.00 0.53 -4.18
CA GLN A 129 -3.54 -0.57 -5.05
C GLN A 129 -2.40 -1.37 -4.41
N LEU A 130 -1.55 -0.73 -3.61
CA LEU A 130 -0.44 -1.38 -2.90
C LEU A 130 -0.84 -1.92 -1.51
N SER A 131 -2.04 -1.62 -1.02
CA SER A 131 -2.47 -1.95 0.35
C SER A 131 -2.33 -3.44 0.69
N GLN A 132 -2.68 -4.32 -0.24
CA GLN A 132 -2.65 -5.77 -0.08
C GLN A 132 -1.27 -6.41 -0.33
N CYS A 133 -0.26 -5.62 -0.70
CA CYS A 133 1.06 -6.15 -0.98
C CYS A 133 1.91 -6.25 0.30
N HIS A 134 2.64 -7.35 0.44
CA HIS A 134 3.48 -7.65 1.60
C HIS A 134 4.78 -8.29 1.13
N ILE A 135 5.81 -8.24 1.97
CA ILE A 135 7.04 -9.00 1.76
C ILE A 135 7.10 -10.15 2.76
N GLU A 136 7.80 -11.20 2.36
CA GLU A 136 8.08 -12.35 3.22
C GLU A 136 9.46 -12.15 3.87
N GLY A 137 9.61 -12.54 5.13
CA GLY A 137 10.88 -12.41 5.86
C GLY A 137 10.96 -11.19 6.77
N ASP A 138 12.17 -10.92 7.27
CA ASP A 138 12.48 -9.81 8.17
C ASP A 138 12.49 -8.47 7.39
N ASP A 139 11.68 -7.52 7.83
CA ASP A 139 11.55 -6.18 7.25
C ASP A 139 12.15 -5.08 8.13
N GLN A 140 12.94 -5.42 9.15
CA GLN A 140 13.47 -4.47 10.13
C GLN A 140 14.29 -3.33 9.48
N HIS A 141 15.05 -3.60 8.43
CA HIS A 141 15.79 -2.57 7.68
C HIS A 141 14.85 -1.58 6.98
N ILE A 142 13.73 -2.07 6.45
CA ILE A 142 12.70 -1.24 5.82
C ILE A 142 12.01 -0.37 6.87
N GLN A 143 11.59 -0.97 7.98
CA GLN A 143 10.94 -0.24 9.08
C GLN A 143 11.85 0.82 9.66
N ARG A 144 13.16 0.52 9.83
CA ARG A 144 14.16 1.49 10.27
C ARG A 144 14.27 2.68 9.30
N ASN A 145 14.35 2.42 8.01
CA ASN A 145 14.47 3.49 7.01
C ASN A 145 13.19 4.35 6.96
N MET A 146 12.02 3.71 7.06
CA MET A 146 10.74 4.42 7.16
C MET A 146 10.66 5.28 8.43
N GLN A 147 11.07 4.74 9.57
CA GLN A 147 11.06 5.48 10.84
C GLN A 147 12.01 6.68 10.80
N ASN A 148 13.21 6.52 10.24
CA ASN A 148 14.15 7.63 10.05
C ASN A 148 13.55 8.77 9.21
N LEU A 149 12.78 8.44 8.17
CA LEU A 149 12.05 9.43 7.38
C LEU A 149 11.01 10.14 8.24
N LYS A 150 10.16 9.40 8.97
CA LYS A 150 9.14 9.99 9.86
C LYS A 150 9.76 10.89 10.94
N ASP A 151 10.83 10.44 11.57
CA ASP A 151 11.54 11.19 12.61
C ASP A 151 12.16 12.48 12.05
N THR A 152 12.67 12.42 10.82
CA THR A 152 13.21 13.60 10.13
C THR A 152 12.10 14.62 9.83
N VAL A 153 10.96 14.17 9.30
CA VAL A 153 9.80 15.04 9.06
C VAL A 153 9.32 15.67 10.36
N LYS A 154 9.13 14.88 11.40
CA LYS A 154 8.70 15.35 12.73
C LYS A 154 9.68 16.36 13.33
N LYS A 155 10.99 16.14 13.19
CA LYS A 155 12.03 17.06 13.66
C LYS A 155 11.99 18.41 12.95
N LEU A 156 11.60 18.42 11.67
CA LEU A 156 11.46 19.64 10.87
C LEU A 156 10.11 20.35 11.08
N GLY A 157 9.16 19.75 11.79
CA GLY A 157 7.84 20.31 12.07
C GLY A 157 7.04 20.57 10.79
N GLU A 158 6.30 21.69 10.74
CA GLU A 158 5.52 22.09 9.56
C GLU A 158 6.40 22.15 8.29
N GLY A 159 7.63 22.64 8.42
CA GLY A 159 8.59 22.66 7.30
C GLY A 159 8.94 21.27 6.77
N GLY A 160 8.87 20.24 7.61
CA GLY A 160 9.04 18.85 7.21
C GLY A 160 7.88 18.33 6.36
N GLU A 161 6.65 18.70 6.72
CA GLU A 161 5.44 18.34 5.97
C GLU A 161 5.43 19.05 4.61
N ILE A 162 5.73 20.35 4.58
CA ILE A 162 5.90 21.13 3.33
C ILE A 162 6.98 20.50 2.44
N LYS A 163 8.10 20.06 3.02
CA LYS A 163 9.17 19.36 2.30
C LYS A 163 8.70 18.04 1.70
N VAL A 164 7.88 17.25 2.41
CA VAL A 164 7.30 16.02 1.84
C VAL A 164 6.45 16.34 0.61
N ILE A 165 5.65 17.41 0.65
CA ILE A 165 4.88 17.87 -0.53
C ILE A 165 5.83 18.33 -1.64
N GLY A 166 6.89 19.06 -1.26
CA GLY A 166 7.93 19.57 -2.16
C GLY A 166 8.75 18.50 -2.88
N GLU A 167 8.80 17.28 -2.34
CA GLU A 167 9.51 16.13 -2.92
C GLU A 167 8.57 15.07 -3.55
N LEU A 168 7.30 15.42 -3.82
CA LEU A 168 6.34 14.51 -4.45
C LEU A 168 6.75 14.05 -5.85
N ASP A 169 7.49 14.87 -6.59
CA ASP A 169 8.06 14.51 -7.89
C ASP A 169 9.07 13.36 -7.75
N LEU A 170 9.92 13.41 -6.71
CA LEU A 170 10.89 12.36 -6.38
C LEU A 170 10.18 11.08 -5.94
N LEU A 171 9.15 11.20 -5.09
CA LEU A 171 8.32 10.06 -4.69
C LEU A 171 7.65 9.42 -5.90
N PHE A 172 7.06 10.23 -6.79
CA PHE A 172 6.39 9.75 -8.00
C PHE A 172 7.35 9.01 -8.94
N ILE A 173 8.54 9.56 -9.18
CA ILE A 173 9.57 8.90 -10.00
C ILE A 173 10.03 7.59 -9.34
N SER A 174 10.24 7.60 -8.03
CA SER A 174 10.69 6.41 -7.29
C SER A 174 9.64 5.30 -7.36
N LEU A 175 8.37 5.62 -7.13
CA LEU A 175 7.24 4.68 -7.29
C LEU A 175 7.20 4.09 -8.70
N ARG A 176 7.34 4.93 -9.73
CA ARG A 176 7.38 4.46 -11.12
C ARG A 176 8.50 3.45 -11.32
N ASN A 177 9.72 3.79 -10.91
CA ASN A 177 10.90 3.00 -11.24
C ASN A 177 10.93 1.66 -10.47
N GLU A 178 10.57 1.68 -9.19
CA GLU A 178 10.69 0.52 -8.30
C GLU A 178 9.43 -0.37 -8.33
N CYS A 179 8.25 0.19 -8.62
CA CYS A 179 6.99 -0.57 -8.58
C CYS A 179 6.41 -0.99 -9.94
N THR A 180 6.95 -0.55 -11.08
CA THR A 180 6.37 -0.90 -12.40
C THR A 180 7.18 -1.91 -13.21
N SER A 181 8.43 -2.17 -12.80
CA SER A 181 9.32 -3.13 -13.45
C SER A 181 8.81 -4.57 -13.32
N PRO A 182 9.03 -5.45 -14.32
CA PRO A 182 8.81 -6.88 -14.14
C PRO A 182 9.72 -7.38 -13.00
N GLN A 183 9.13 -8.11 -12.05
CA GLN A 183 9.86 -8.80 -10.98
C GLN A 183 10.41 -10.12 -11.50
#